data_AF-A0A8C5GHY3-F1
#
_entry.id   AF-A0A8C5GHY3-F1
#
_cell.length_a   1.000
_cell.length_b   1.000
_cell.length_c   1.000
_cell.angle_alpha   90.00
_cell.angle_beta   90.00
_cell.angle_gamma   90.00
#
_symmetry.space_group_name_H-M   'P 1'
#
loop_
_entity.id
_entity.type
_entity.pdbx_description
1 polymer ?
#
loop_
_entity_poly.entity_id
_entity_poly.type
_entity_poly.pdbx_seq_one_letter_code
_entity_poly.pdbx_strand_id
1 'polypeptide(L)'
;MLYGSVSQMGVRVPLRVRNGTTGGNLRNRKKGKLTQKNIKNMGFYHVYFTMNSGSDIELPQKVQFPPDQLILNWTQVHDIGAGLQNMGKTCYLNSALQCLTYTPPLANYMLTRQRSTTCYHKPGFCMTCTMQNHILQVFENSGKVIQPTGVFKALKRIVNHIQYHIEEDSHEFVRHIVTAMQQSCLPGTK
;
A
#
# COMPACT_ATOMS: atom_id res chain seq x y z
N MET A 1 13.64 20.88 -22.21
CA MET A 1 14.55 19.84 -21.69
C MET A 1 14.83 20.15 -20.24
N LEU A 2 14.31 19.34 -19.32
CA LEU A 2 14.81 19.25 -17.95
C LEU A 2 14.84 17.76 -17.62
N TYR A 3 16.04 17.18 -17.73
CA TYR A 3 16.36 15.88 -17.16
C TYR A 3 16.56 16.08 -15.67
N GLY A 4 15.75 15.42 -14.85
CA GLY A 4 15.91 15.36 -13.40
C GLY A 4 15.90 13.90 -12.97
N SER A 5 17.08 13.35 -12.70
CA SER A 5 17.31 12.01 -12.19
C SER A 5 16.56 11.76 -10.87
N VAL A 6 15.58 10.87 -10.88
CA VAL A 6 15.22 10.11 -9.68
C VAL A 6 16.03 8.82 -9.72
N SER A 7 17.30 8.93 -9.34
CA SER A 7 18.11 7.78 -8.97
C SER A 7 17.85 7.43 -7.51
N GLN A 8 17.66 6.13 -7.28
CA GLN A 8 17.74 5.43 -5.99
C GLN A 8 16.54 5.52 -5.03
N MET A 9 15.47 4.81 -5.37
CA MET A 9 14.81 3.92 -4.40
C MET A 9 15.04 2.48 -4.88
N GLY A 10 16.03 1.82 -4.27
CA GLY A 10 16.41 0.46 -4.61
C GLY A 10 15.37 -0.56 -4.19
N VAL A 11 14.36 -0.78 -5.02
CA VAL A 11 13.50 -1.97 -4.95
C VAL A 11 14.03 -2.96 -5.99
N ARG A 12 14.87 -3.91 -5.55
CA ARG A 12 15.26 -5.04 -6.38
C ARG A 12 14.02 -5.91 -6.61
N VAL A 13 13.38 -5.76 -7.76
CA VAL A 13 12.52 -6.81 -8.32
C VAL A 13 13.44 -7.98 -8.65
N PRO A 14 13.22 -9.19 -8.09
CA PRO A 14 14.11 -10.32 -8.36
C PRO A 14 14.03 -10.69 -9.85
N LEU A 15 15.11 -10.36 -10.58
CA LEU A 15 15.33 -10.81 -11.95
C LEU A 15 15.68 -12.30 -11.96
N ARG A 16 15.05 -13.03 -12.86
CA ARG A 16 15.32 -14.45 -13.13
C ARG A 16 16.73 -14.61 -13.72
N VAL A 17 17.63 -15.30 -13.02
CA VAL A 17 18.95 -15.72 -13.56
C VAL A 17 19.04 -17.25 -13.52
N ARG A 18 19.50 -17.84 -14.64
CA ARG A 18 19.65 -19.29 -14.90
C ARG A 18 20.75 -19.93 -14.03
N ASN A 19 20.56 -21.21 -13.71
CA ASN A 19 21.39 -22.06 -12.85
C ASN A 19 22.84 -22.26 -13.33
N GLY A 20 23.76 -22.35 -12.37
CA GLY A 20 25.10 -22.93 -12.50
C GLY A 20 25.50 -23.63 -11.18
N THR A 21 25.93 -24.88 -11.29
CA THR A 21 26.36 -25.80 -10.21
C THR A 21 27.77 -25.51 -9.72
N THR A 22 28.03 -25.68 -8.41
CA THR A 22 29.17 -26.43 -7.79
C THR A 22 29.23 -26.17 -6.27
N GLY A 23 29.66 -27.20 -5.53
CA GLY A 23 29.49 -27.33 -4.08
C GLY A 23 30.62 -26.80 -3.18
N GLY A 24 30.41 -26.97 -1.87
CA GLY A 24 31.40 -26.68 -0.82
C GLY A 24 30.76 -26.76 0.58
N ASN A 25 31.13 -27.80 1.33
CA ASN A 25 30.58 -28.18 2.63
C ASN A 25 31.42 -27.55 3.76
N LEU A 26 30.82 -26.85 4.75
CA LEU A 26 31.51 -26.44 5.99
C LEU A 26 30.55 -26.33 7.20
N ARG A 27 30.60 -27.41 8.00
CA ARG A 27 30.55 -27.52 9.48
C ARG A 27 29.51 -26.72 10.29
N ASN A 28 28.66 -27.53 10.93
CA ASN A 28 27.71 -27.21 12.00
C ASN A 28 28.29 -26.39 13.16
N ARG A 29 27.61 -25.29 13.51
CA ARG A 29 27.60 -24.73 14.86
C ARG A 29 26.14 -24.51 15.25
N LYS A 30 25.64 -25.30 16.21
CA LYS A 30 24.27 -25.20 16.74
C LYS A 30 24.06 -23.80 17.34
N LYS A 31 23.44 -22.89 16.58
CA LYS A 31 22.80 -21.69 17.11
C LYS A 31 21.30 -22.02 17.21
N GLY A 32 20.75 -21.92 18.41
CA GLY A 32 19.31 -22.05 18.62
C GLY A 32 18.57 -21.14 17.64
N LYS A 33 17.72 -21.73 16.79
CA LYS A 33 16.91 -20.98 15.84
C LYS A 33 15.87 -20.19 16.62
N LEU A 34 16.12 -18.91 16.88
CA LEU A 34 15.02 -17.96 16.99
C LEU A 34 14.33 -17.98 15.63
N THR A 35 13.11 -18.51 15.59
CA THR A 35 12.30 -18.52 14.38
C THR A 35 11.96 -17.07 14.02
N GLN A 36 12.00 -16.76 12.73
CA GLN A 36 11.69 -15.43 12.18
C GLN A 36 10.28 -14.93 12.55
N LYS A 37 9.40 -15.83 13.02
CA LYS A 37 8.10 -15.53 13.65
C LYS A 37 8.24 -14.66 14.90
N ASN A 38 9.25 -14.90 15.74
CA ASN A 38 9.37 -14.22 17.04
C ASN A 38 9.87 -12.77 16.90
N ILE A 39 10.67 -12.47 15.88
CA ILE A 39 11.24 -11.13 15.68
C ILE A 39 10.20 -10.15 15.12
N LYS A 40 9.29 -10.62 14.24
CA LYS A 40 8.21 -9.78 13.67
C LYS A 40 7.17 -9.37 14.72
N ASN A 41 6.79 -10.30 15.59
CA ASN A 41 5.89 -9.99 16.70
C ASN A 41 6.54 -9.04 17.69
N MET A 42 7.82 -9.24 18.03
CA MET A 42 8.52 -8.39 18.99
C MET A 42 8.61 -6.92 18.54
N GLY A 43 8.78 -6.65 17.24
CA GLY A 43 8.75 -5.28 16.70
C GLY A 43 7.36 -4.62 16.76
N PHE A 44 6.30 -5.39 16.52
CA PHE A 44 4.93 -4.88 16.61
C PHE A 44 4.49 -4.66 18.06
N TYR A 45 4.77 -5.62 18.95
CA TYR A 45 4.57 -5.46 20.39
C TYR A 45 5.40 -4.32 20.94
N HIS A 46 6.63 -4.09 20.44
CA HIS A 46 7.44 -2.95 20.85
C HIS A 46 6.82 -1.61 20.42
N VAL A 47 6.33 -1.48 19.18
CA VAL A 47 5.62 -0.27 18.74
C VAL A 47 4.35 -0.03 19.57
N TYR A 48 3.53 -1.07 19.79
CA TYR A 48 2.35 -1.00 20.66
C TYR A 48 2.70 -0.68 22.12
N PHE A 49 3.78 -1.24 22.66
CA PHE A 49 4.23 -1.03 24.04
C PHE A 49 4.83 0.38 24.22
N THR A 50 5.59 0.88 23.25
CA THR A 50 6.13 2.26 23.29
C THR A 50 5.04 3.33 23.21
N MET A 51 3.90 3.04 22.58
CA MET A 51 2.73 3.94 22.57
C MET A 51 1.92 3.86 23.88
N ASN A 52 2.11 2.82 24.71
CA ASN A 52 1.34 2.57 25.94
C ASN A 52 2.04 3.00 27.23
N SER A 53 3.24 3.58 27.15
CA SER A 53 3.97 4.06 28.32
C SER A 53 3.56 5.46 28.83
N GLY A 54 2.44 6.05 28.35
CA GLY A 54 2.05 7.37 28.87
C GLY A 54 0.75 8.01 28.38
N SER A 55 -0.15 7.32 27.68
CA SER A 55 -1.46 7.90 27.31
C SER A 55 -2.53 6.83 27.30
N ASP A 56 -3.64 7.07 28.00
CA ASP A 56 -4.87 6.28 28.02
C ASP A 56 -5.55 6.27 26.63
N ILE A 57 -4.91 5.63 25.65
CA ILE A 57 -5.51 5.36 24.35
C ILE A 57 -6.22 4.02 24.50
N GLU A 58 -7.54 4.05 24.62
CA GLU A 58 -8.35 2.82 24.67
C GLU A 58 -8.02 1.92 23.48
N LEU A 59 -7.88 0.62 23.76
CA LEU A 59 -7.63 -0.38 22.74
C LEU A 59 -8.77 -0.35 21.71
N PRO A 60 -8.45 -0.48 20.41
CA PRO A 60 -9.47 -0.46 19.37
C PRO A 60 -10.45 -1.62 19.59
N GLN A 61 -11.75 -1.30 19.72
CA GLN A 61 -12.82 -2.29 19.91
C GLN A 61 -12.87 -3.35 18.79
N LYS A 62 -12.33 -3.02 17.61
CA LYS A 62 -12.23 -3.94 16.48
C LYS A 62 -10.95 -3.69 15.69
N VAL A 63 -10.05 -4.67 15.70
CA VAL A 63 -8.89 -4.69 14.81
C VAL A 63 -9.34 -5.16 13.42
N GLN A 64 -9.34 -4.26 12.45
CA GLN A 64 -9.78 -4.60 11.08
C GLN A 64 -8.76 -5.47 10.32
N PHE A 65 -7.47 -5.29 10.60
CA PHE A 65 -6.37 -6.00 9.96
C PHE A 65 -5.42 -6.53 11.03
N PRO A 66 -5.60 -7.80 11.48
CA PRO A 66 -4.72 -8.39 12.47
C PRO A 66 -3.27 -8.37 11.97
N PRO A 67 -2.31 -7.94 12.80
CA PRO A 67 -0.90 -7.83 12.42
C PRO A 67 -0.32 -9.17 11.96
N ASP A 68 -0.74 -10.27 12.59
CA ASP A 68 -0.33 -11.63 12.24
C ASP A 68 -0.78 -12.05 10.83
N GLN A 69 -1.79 -11.36 10.27
CA GLN A 69 -2.30 -11.59 8.91
C GLN A 69 -1.63 -10.66 7.88
N LEU A 70 -0.79 -9.70 8.31
CA LEU A 70 -0.10 -8.79 7.41
C LEU A 70 1.13 -9.46 6.77
N ILE A 71 1.03 -9.72 5.47
CA ILE A 71 2.17 -10.19 4.68
C ILE A 71 2.94 -8.98 4.17
N LEU A 72 4.07 -8.67 4.82
CA LEU A 72 4.90 -7.49 4.52
C LEU A 72 5.73 -7.60 3.22
N ASN A 73 5.82 -8.80 2.65
CA ASN A 73 6.53 -9.07 1.41
C ASN A 73 5.54 -9.34 0.27
N TRP A 74 5.96 -9.20 -0.99
CA TRP A 74 5.15 -9.65 -2.13
C TRP A 74 4.81 -11.14 -2.03
N THR A 75 3.53 -11.48 -2.12
CA THR A 75 3.09 -12.90 -2.14
C THR A 75 3.35 -13.57 -3.48
N GLN A 76 3.42 -12.78 -4.54
CA GLN A 76 3.64 -13.22 -5.91
C GLN A 76 4.51 -12.21 -6.66
N VAL A 77 5.23 -12.69 -7.67
CA VAL A 77 6.00 -11.83 -8.56
C VAL A 77 5.04 -11.18 -9.55
N HIS A 78 5.09 -9.86 -9.64
CA HIS A 78 4.32 -9.08 -10.60
C HIS A 78 5.25 -8.43 -11.63
N ASP A 79 4.76 -8.30 -12.86
CA ASP A 79 5.37 -7.37 -13.81
C ASP A 79 5.26 -5.93 -13.29
N ILE A 80 6.11 -5.06 -13.83
CA ILE A 80 6.03 -3.61 -13.54
C ILE A 80 4.69 -3.11 -14.07
N GLY A 81 3.83 -2.66 -13.15
CA GLY A 81 2.51 -2.13 -13.48
C GLY A 81 2.57 -0.83 -14.30
N ALA A 82 1.39 -0.38 -14.72
CA ALA A 82 1.22 0.81 -15.53
C ALA A 82 1.79 2.09 -14.90
N GLY A 83 2.29 2.98 -15.76
CA GLY A 83 2.51 4.38 -15.42
C GLY A 83 1.18 5.15 -15.28
N LEU A 84 1.21 6.30 -14.61
CA LEU A 84 0.04 7.16 -14.46
C LEU A 84 0.18 8.42 -15.31
N GLN A 85 -0.85 8.74 -16.09
CA GLN A 85 -0.89 9.95 -16.87
C GLN A 85 -1.02 11.17 -15.94
N ASN A 86 -0.16 12.17 -16.13
CA ASN A 86 -0.32 13.46 -15.46
C ASN A 86 -1.44 14.24 -16.15
N MET A 87 -2.54 14.48 -15.44
CA MET A 87 -3.74 15.16 -15.94
C MET A 87 -3.74 16.67 -15.62
N GLY A 88 -2.54 17.26 -15.47
CA GLY A 88 -2.32 18.65 -15.06
C GLY A 88 -2.20 18.78 -13.54
N LYS A 89 -1.07 19.30 -13.04
CA LYS A 89 -0.76 19.50 -11.61
C LYS A 89 -1.05 18.29 -10.69
N THR A 90 -1.07 17.06 -11.24
CA THR A 90 -1.42 15.82 -10.50
C THR A 90 -0.20 14.93 -10.26
N CYS A 91 1.02 15.45 -10.44
CA CYS A 91 2.25 14.69 -10.16
C CYS A 91 2.35 14.27 -8.69
N TYR A 92 1.93 15.11 -7.74
CA TYR A 92 1.90 14.79 -6.31
C TYR A 92 1.03 13.54 -6.04
N LEU A 93 -0.16 13.50 -6.65
CA LEU A 93 -1.13 12.42 -6.57
C LEU A 93 -0.55 11.16 -7.23
N ASN A 94 0.00 11.28 -8.43
CA ASN A 94 0.54 10.15 -9.18
C ASN A 94 1.70 9.48 -8.42
N SER A 95 2.63 10.28 -7.88
CA SER A 95 3.74 9.78 -7.06
C SER A 95 3.22 9.05 -5.82
N ALA A 96 2.29 9.65 -5.08
CA ALA A 96 1.71 9.02 -3.90
C ALA A 96 0.92 7.74 -4.20
N LEU A 97 0.15 7.71 -5.29
CA LEU A 97 -0.57 6.51 -5.73
C LEU A 97 0.39 5.38 -6.10
N GLN A 98 1.50 5.68 -6.75
CA GLN A 98 2.52 4.68 -7.06
C GLN A 98 3.15 4.14 -5.76
N CYS A 99 3.47 5.00 -4.78
CA CYS A 99 3.97 4.56 -3.48
C CYS A 99 2.98 3.63 -2.75
N LEU A 100 1.69 3.98 -2.73
CA LEU A 100 0.65 3.14 -2.13
C LEU A 100 0.48 1.81 -2.89
N THR A 101 0.45 1.86 -4.22
CA THR A 101 0.27 0.68 -5.08
C THR A 101 1.40 -0.34 -4.92
N TYR A 102 2.62 0.12 -4.72
CA TYR A 102 3.79 -0.75 -4.52
C TYR A 102 4.14 -1.01 -3.05
N THR A 103 3.24 -0.68 -2.12
CA THR A 103 3.37 -1.10 -0.71
C THR A 103 2.86 -2.54 -0.57
N PRO A 104 3.73 -3.56 -0.36
CA PRO A 104 3.34 -4.97 -0.51
C PRO A 104 2.15 -5.41 0.37
N PRO A 105 2.06 -5.06 1.67
CA PRO A 105 0.90 -5.45 2.47
C PRO A 105 -0.42 -4.91 1.90
N LEU A 106 -0.43 -3.67 1.42
CA LEU A 106 -1.61 -3.06 0.82
C LEU A 106 -1.95 -3.72 -0.52
N ALA A 107 -0.96 -3.89 -1.39
CA ALA A 107 -1.13 -4.54 -2.68
C ALA A 107 -1.66 -5.98 -2.53
N ASN A 108 -1.03 -6.78 -1.67
CA ASN A 108 -1.44 -8.15 -1.36
C ASN A 108 -2.91 -8.20 -0.95
N TYR A 109 -3.35 -7.31 -0.05
CA TYR A 109 -4.74 -7.24 0.38
C TYR A 109 -5.68 -6.87 -0.77
N MET A 110 -5.35 -5.82 -1.52
CA MET A 110 -6.20 -5.29 -2.59
C MET A 110 -6.35 -6.29 -3.75
N LEU A 111 -5.30 -7.04 -4.07
CA LEU A 111 -5.32 -8.04 -5.14
C LEU A 111 -6.21 -9.27 -4.83
N THR A 112 -6.58 -9.51 -3.55
CA THR A 112 -7.54 -10.57 -3.19
C THR A 112 -8.97 -10.31 -3.66
N ARG A 113 -9.30 -9.06 -4.02
CA ARG A 113 -10.64 -8.59 -4.42
C ARG A 113 -11.74 -8.76 -3.35
N GLN A 114 -11.42 -9.18 -2.14
CA GLN A 114 -12.41 -9.47 -1.10
C GLN A 114 -13.27 -8.26 -0.70
N ARG A 115 -12.69 -7.06 -0.68
CA ARG A 115 -13.39 -5.84 -0.28
C ARG A 115 -14.50 -5.44 -1.27
N SER A 116 -14.26 -5.55 -2.58
CA SER A 116 -15.23 -5.17 -3.61
C SER A 116 -16.43 -6.11 -3.67
N THR A 117 -16.27 -7.39 -3.32
CA THR A 117 -17.37 -8.36 -3.28
C THR A 117 -18.26 -8.19 -2.05
N THR A 118 -17.67 -7.85 -0.89
CA THR A 118 -18.35 -7.74 0.42
C THR A 118 -18.75 -6.30 0.81
N CYS A 119 -18.70 -5.36 -0.13
CA CYS A 119 -18.87 -3.95 0.17
C CYS A 119 -20.32 -3.53 0.47
N TYR A 120 -20.61 -3.29 1.74
CA TYR A 120 -21.90 -2.76 2.22
C TYR A 120 -22.15 -1.29 1.84
N HIS A 121 -21.13 -0.53 1.44
CA HIS A 121 -21.29 0.85 0.97
C HIS A 121 -21.86 0.95 -0.45
N LYS A 122 -22.10 -0.16 -1.17
CA LYS A 122 -22.67 -0.11 -2.53
C LYS A 122 -24.16 0.25 -2.49
N PRO A 123 -24.67 1.10 -3.41
CA PRO A 123 -23.99 1.72 -4.56
C PRO A 123 -23.25 3.05 -4.26
N GLY A 124 -23.14 3.42 -2.98
CA GLY A 124 -22.42 4.61 -2.52
C GLY A 124 -20.89 4.51 -2.63
N PHE A 125 -20.23 5.43 -1.94
CA PHE A 125 -18.79 5.63 -2.03
C PHE A 125 -18.01 4.77 -1.05
N CYS A 126 -16.94 4.16 -1.55
CA CYS A 126 -15.99 3.41 -0.75
C CYS A 126 -14.59 3.65 -1.31
N MET A 127 -13.77 4.38 -0.56
CA MET A 127 -12.41 4.70 -0.99
C MET A 127 -11.55 3.44 -1.11
N THR A 128 -11.76 2.45 -0.23
CA THR A 128 -11.05 1.16 -0.29
C THR A 128 -11.38 0.40 -1.59
N CYS A 129 -12.63 0.45 -2.06
CA CYS A 129 -13.00 -0.12 -3.36
C CYS A 129 -12.39 0.67 -4.53
N THR A 130 -12.34 2.00 -4.44
CA THR A 130 -11.67 2.84 -5.45
C THR A 130 -10.18 2.50 -5.56
N MET A 131 -9.48 2.39 -4.42
CA MET A 131 -8.07 2.02 -4.39
C MET A 131 -7.84 0.58 -4.85
N GLN A 132 -8.71 -0.36 -4.48
CA GLN A 132 -8.64 -1.73 -4.97
C GLN A 132 -8.71 -1.77 -6.51
N ASN A 133 -9.69 -1.10 -7.09
CA ASN A 133 -9.85 -1.04 -8.55
C ASN A 133 -8.63 -0.37 -9.23
N HIS A 134 -8.08 0.68 -8.61
CA HIS A 134 -6.87 1.34 -9.13
C HIS A 134 -5.67 0.38 -9.18
N ILE A 135 -5.39 -0.30 -8.08
CA ILE A 135 -4.25 -1.24 -7.99
C ILE A 135 -4.41 -2.38 -9.00
N LEU A 136 -5.62 -2.91 -9.14
CA LEU A 136 -5.92 -3.93 -10.16
C LEU A 136 -5.63 -3.42 -11.58
N GLN A 137 -6.09 -2.21 -11.91
CA GLN A 137 -5.83 -1.62 -13.23
C GLN A 137 -4.34 -1.40 -13.50
N VAL A 138 -3.56 -0.99 -12.49
CA VAL A 138 -2.10 -0.81 -12.62
C VAL A 138 -1.43 -2.13 -13.02
N PHE A 139 -1.73 -3.23 -12.31
CA PHE A 139 -1.10 -4.51 -12.61
C PHE A 139 -1.66 -5.20 -13.87
N GLU A 140 -2.93 -5.00 -14.22
CA GLU A 140 -3.53 -5.52 -15.46
C GLU A 140 -3.04 -4.80 -16.73
N ASN A 141 -2.45 -3.61 -16.60
CA ASN A 141 -1.99 -2.78 -17.72
C ASN A 141 -0.48 -2.56 -17.71
N SER A 142 0.29 -3.59 -17.32
CA SER A 142 1.76 -3.60 -17.38
C SER A 142 2.30 -3.03 -18.70
N GLY A 143 3.30 -2.15 -18.59
CA GLY A 143 3.93 -1.48 -19.73
C GLY A 143 3.11 -0.37 -20.39
N LYS A 144 1.89 -0.06 -19.91
CA LYS A 144 1.04 1.01 -20.44
C LYS A 144 1.01 2.23 -19.52
N VAL A 145 0.30 3.27 -19.96
CA VAL A 145 -0.05 4.44 -19.15
C VAL A 145 -1.56 4.48 -18.96
N ILE A 146 -2.03 4.63 -17.72
CA ILE A 146 -3.46 4.71 -17.38
C ILE A 146 -3.80 6.04 -16.69
N GLN A 147 -5.07 6.42 -16.72
CA GLN A 147 -5.59 7.57 -15.99
C GLN A 147 -6.27 7.15 -14.68
N PRO A 148 -5.86 7.65 -13.51
CA PRO A 148 -6.47 7.30 -12.22
C PRO A 148 -7.80 8.04 -11.98
N THR A 149 -8.72 8.01 -12.95
CA THR A 149 -9.96 8.81 -12.94
C THR A 149 -10.87 8.51 -11.74
N GLY A 150 -10.92 7.26 -11.28
CA GLY A 150 -11.68 6.86 -10.09
C GLY A 150 -11.16 7.53 -8.82
N VAL A 151 -9.85 7.56 -8.62
CA VAL A 151 -9.20 8.23 -7.49
C VAL A 151 -9.39 9.75 -7.62
N PHE A 152 -9.22 10.29 -8.83
CA PHE A 152 -9.40 11.72 -9.06
C PHE A 152 -10.81 12.21 -8.70
N LYS A 153 -11.84 11.45 -9.08
CA LYS A 153 -13.23 11.73 -8.68
C LYS A 153 -13.44 11.59 -7.16
N ALA A 154 -12.76 10.65 -6.52
CA ALA A 154 -12.83 10.45 -5.07
C ALA A 154 -12.25 11.63 -4.30
N LEU A 155 -11.17 12.26 -4.80
CA LEU A 155 -10.56 13.42 -4.15
C LEU A 155 -11.50 14.61 -4.02
N LYS A 156 -12.29 14.89 -5.07
CA LYS A 156 -13.33 15.93 -5.01
C LYS A 156 -14.30 15.76 -3.84
N ARG A 157 -14.45 14.51 -3.35
CA ARG A 157 -15.39 14.14 -2.29
C ARG A 157 -14.76 14.10 -0.92
N ILE A 158 -13.46 13.78 -0.84
CA ILE A 158 -12.72 13.65 0.42
C ILE A 158 -12.19 15.02 0.86
N VAL A 159 -11.84 15.86 -0.10
CA VAL A 159 -11.22 17.16 0.16
C VAL A 159 -12.11 18.24 -0.44
N ASN A 160 -12.96 18.84 0.40
CA ASN A 160 -13.87 19.93 -0.01
C ASN A 160 -13.14 21.23 -0.40
N HIS A 161 -11.84 21.34 -0.09
CA HIS A 161 -11.02 22.55 -0.27
C HIS A 161 -9.92 22.42 -1.33
N ILE A 162 -9.97 21.43 -2.23
CA ILE A 162 -9.03 21.42 -3.37
C ILE A 162 -9.37 22.59 -4.28
N GLN A 163 -8.66 23.69 -4.12
CA GLN A 163 -8.54 24.65 -5.19
C GLN A 163 -7.76 23.94 -6.29
N TYR A 164 -8.44 23.61 -7.39
CA TYR A 164 -7.93 22.93 -8.59
C TYR A 164 -6.65 23.52 -9.20
N HIS A 165 -6.18 24.64 -8.66
CA HIS A 165 -5.18 25.51 -9.24
C HIS A 165 -3.84 25.50 -8.50
N ILE A 166 -3.67 24.70 -7.44
CA ILE A 166 -2.40 24.61 -6.67
C ILE A 166 -1.97 23.14 -6.55
N GLU A 167 -0.65 22.90 -6.65
CA GLU A 167 -0.08 21.59 -6.32
C GLU A 167 -0.30 21.33 -4.82
N GLU A 168 -0.95 20.21 -4.48
CA GLU A 168 -1.12 19.83 -3.08
C GLU A 168 0.11 19.08 -2.56
N ASP A 169 0.32 19.13 -1.25
CA ASP A 169 1.31 18.31 -0.61
C ASP A 169 0.91 16.83 -0.72
N SER A 170 1.79 16.02 -1.33
CA SER A 170 1.62 14.57 -1.45
C SER A 170 1.37 13.88 -0.11
N HIS A 171 1.91 14.43 0.98
CA HIS A 171 1.70 13.93 2.33
C HIS A 171 0.24 14.10 2.79
N GLU A 172 -0.36 15.27 2.59
CA GLU A 172 -1.77 15.51 2.92
C GLU A 172 -2.69 14.62 2.07
N PHE A 173 -2.36 14.46 0.79
CA PHE A 173 -3.08 13.52 -0.08
C PHE A 173 -3.05 12.08 0.48
N VAL A 174 -1.88 11.58 0.89
CA VAL A 174 -1.74 10.25 1.50
C VAL A 174 -2.57 10.16 2.77
N ARG A 175 -2.50 11.18 3.64
CA ARG A 175 -3.28 11.25 4.88
C ARG A 175 -4.78 11.13 4.60
N HIS A 176 -5.29 11.92 3.66
CA HIS A 176 -6.69 11.92 3.27
C HIS A 176 -7.15 10.57 2.68
N ILE A 177 -6.36 9.98 1.79
CA ILE A 177 -6.68 8.67 1.20
C ILE A 177 -6.70 7.58 2.26
N VAL A 178 -5.71 7.52 3.15
CA VAL A 178 -5.63 6.50 4.20
C VAL A 178 -6.78 6.65 5.17
N THR A 179 -7.09 7.87 5.62
CA THR A 179 -8.25 8.14 6.48
C THR A 179 -9.56 7.74 5.80
N ALA A 180 -9.75 8.08 4.53
CA ALA A 180 -10.96 7.71 3.79
C ALA A 180 -11.08 6.18 3.59
N MET A 181 -9.98 5.46 3.38
CA MET A 181 -9.98 3.99 3.35
C MET A 181 -10.35 3.40 4.72
N GLN A 182 -9.82 3.93 5.82
CA GLN A 182 -10.14 3.50 7.18
C GLN A 182 -11.63 3.70 7.49
N GLN A 183 -12.17 4.88 7.18
CA GLN A 183 -13.61 5.18 7.31
C GLN A 183 -14.45 4.25 6.43
N SER A 184 -14.00 3.95 5.21
CA SER A 184 -14.68 3.03 4.30
C SER A 184 -14.75 1.60 4.82
N CYS A 185 -13.96 1.22 5.83
CA CYS A 185 -14.03 -0.10 6.45
C CYS A 185 -14.89 -0.14 7.72
N LEU A 186 -15.42 1.00 8.17
CA LEU A 186 -16.39 1.09 9.26
C LEU A 186 -17.82 1.04 8.71
N PRO A 187 -18.75 0.28 9.31
CA PRO A 187 -20.16 0.38 8.95
C PRO A 187 -20.64 1.80 9.20
N GLY A 188 -21.33 2.41 8.23
CA GLY A 188 -21.87 3.76 8.40
C GLY A 188 -22.75 3.83 9.64
N THR A 189 -22.46 4.77 10.53
CA THR A 189 -23.42 5.18 11.56
C THR A 189 -24.67 5.71 10.85
N LYS A 190 -25.80 5.06 11.09
CA LYS A 190 -27.10 5.49 10.58
C LYS A 190 -27.50 6.83 11.17
#